data_AF-A0A7D9J3E6-F1
#
_entry.id   AF-A0A7D9J3E6-F1
#
_cell.length_a   1.000
_cell.length_b   1.000
_cell.length_c   1.000
_cell.angle_alpha   90.00
_cell.angle_beta   90.00
_cell.angle_gamma   90.00
#
_symmetry.space_group_name_H-M   'P 1'
#
loop_
_entity.id
_entity.type
_entity.pdbx_description
1 polymer ?
#
loop_
_entity_poly.entity_id
_entity_poly.type
_entity_poly.pdbx_seq_one_letter_code
_entity_poly.pdbx_strand_id
1 'polypeptide(L)'
;MDKTYKFQKGTVIDCAIKRANPPEVKYTWYSCYTPICSEKSWKFIKKAPTLQLDNQLKPDMKYKCKAKNAAGSASKIIVVFKPVENASDSAPTLSDQIRTLISIVVPTGLTSMIIVVVAGFVLYRRKKIYGGFYLFSYPPLPDYMEILDRNGNIQEQLQKLPFIPEWEFPRERISFARELGSGQFGIVWLAEAIGISAFHPRDMLREREGGRRFSFFNRTMKRNSYVFCKEVTQVAVKAMKGWILNLVQYLHVL
;
A
#
# COMPACT_ATOMS: atom_id res chain seq x y z
N MET A 1 20.82 32.14 40.28
CA MET A 1 19.77 31.11 40.11
C MET A 1 18.72 31.69 39.19
N ASP A 2 18.74 31.27 37.93
CA ASP A 2 17.74 31.67 36.94
C ASP A 2 16.44 30.93 37.24
N LYS A 3 15.35 31.68 37.36
CA LYS A 3 14.04 31.11 37.71
C LYS A 3 13.24 30.92 36.42
N THR A 4 12.86 29.68 36.16
CA THR A 4 12.06 29.30 34.99
C THR A 4 10.57 29.37 35.32
N TYR A 5 9.78 29.96 34.42
CA TYR A 5 8.32 30.02 34.53
C TYR A 5 7.66 29.43 33.28
N LYS A 6 6.59 28.65 33.47
CA LYS A 6 5.68 28.24 32.39
C LYS A 6 4.70 29.37 32.12
N PHE A 7 4.53 29.77 30.86
CA PHE A 7 3.59 30.84 30.53
C PHE A 7 2.15 30.41 30.76
N GLN A 8 1.41 31.21 31.54
CA GLN A 8 -0.06 31.19 31.60
C GLN A 8 -0.55 32.64 31.44
N LYS A 9 -1.69 32.83 30.76
CA LYS A 9 -2.30 34.16 30.60
C LYS A 9 -2.61 34.77 31.97
N GLY A 10 -2.11 35.98 32.24
CA GLY A 10 -2.28 36.66 33.52
C GLY A 10 -1.26 36.28 34.60
N THR A 11 -0.20 35.53 34.26
CA THR A 11 0.89 35.23 35.21
C THR A 11 1.59 36.51 35.66
N VAL A 12 1.76 36.69 36.97
CA VAL A 12 2.50 37.81 37.55
C VAL A 12 3.89 37.35 38.01
N ILE A 13 4.94 37.93 37.43
CA ILE A 13 6.32 37.71 37.84
C ILE A 13 6.80 38.86 38.75
N ASP A 14 7.44 38.49 39.86
CA ASP A 14 7.89 39.41 40.90
C ASP A 14 9.43 39.46 40.99
N CYS A 15 9.92 40.67 41.19
CA CYS A 15 11.34 41.01 41.37
C CYS A 15 11.61 41.82 42.65
N ALA A 16 10.61 42.01 43.51
CA ALA A 16 10.79 42.71 44.78
C ALA A 16 11.89 42.05 45.62
N ILE A 17 12.81 42.88 46.13
CA ILE A 17 13.93 42.42 46.97
C ILE A 17 13.49 42.53 48.43
N LYS A 18 13.71 41.46 49.22
CA LYS A 18 13.28 41.40 50.63
C LYS A 18 14.04 42.36 51.56
N ARG A 19 15.29 42.73 51.22
CA ARG A 19 16.15 43.64 52.00
C ARG A 19 16.96 44.52 51.06
N ALA A 20 16.89 45.84 51.23
CA ALA A 20 17.69 46.80 50.50
C ALA A 20 18.09 47.94 51.45
N ASN A 21 19.33 48.42 51.34
CA ASN A 21 19.83 49.57 52.06
C ASN A 21 20.56 50.50 51.07
N PRO A 22 20.11 51.75 50.85
CA PRO A 22 18.87 52.39 51.34
C PRO A 22 17.56 51.66 50.94
N PRO A 23 16.40 51.94 51.54
CA PRO A 23 15.16 51.25 51.19
C PRO A 23 14.58 51.67 49.82
N GLU A 24 14.97 52.83 49.28
CA GLU A 24 14.46 53.35 48.01
C GLU A 24 15.09 52.65 46.79
N VAL A 25 14.34 51.70 46.20
CA VAL A 25 14.80 50.93 45.04
C VAL A 25 13.97 51.25 43.80
N LYS A 26 14.64 51.59 42.70
CA LYS A 26 14.03 51.80 41.38
C LYS A 26 14.09 50.51 40.57
N TYR A 27 12.93 49.97 40.22
CA TYR A 27 12.80 48.75 39.42
C TYR A 27 12.54 49.07 37.94
N THR A 28 13.21 48.33 37.05
CA THR A 28 13.04 48.44 35.60
C THR A 28 12.99 47.06 34.95
N TRP A 29 11.99 46.84 34.09
CA TRP A 29 11.81 45.58 33.36
C TRP A 29 12.20 45.72 31.90
N TYR A 30 12.89 44.70 31.39
CA TYR A 30 13.28 44.56 30.00
C TYR A 30 12.87 43.19 29.46
N SER A 31 12.56 43.11 28.16
CA SER A 31 12.33 41.85 27.44
C SER A 31 13.33 41.65 26.31
N CYS A 32 13.60 40.38 26.02
CA CYS A 32 14.43 39.94 24.90
C CYS A 32 13.83 38.65 24.32
N TYR A 33 13.79 38.55 22.98
CA TYR A 33 13.27 37.39 22.25
C TYR A 33 14.35 36.66 21.45
N THR A 34 15.57 37.21 21.36
CA THR A 34 16.66 36.62 20.58
C THR A 34 17.32 35.48 21.37
N PRO A 35 17.90 34.47 20.68
CA PRO A 35 18.59 33.38 21.36
C PRO A 35 19.71 33.89 22.28
N ILE A 36 20.40 34.94 21.83
CA ILE A 36 21.46 35.64 22.56
C ILE A 36 20.99 37.06 22.85
N CYS A 37 20.92 37.43 24.13
CA CYS A 37 20.48 38.75 24.57
C CYS A 37 21.68 39.65 24.92
N SER A 38 22.12 40.46 23.96
CA SER A 38 23.16 41.48 24.17
C SER A 38 22.55 42.77 24.76
N GLU A 39 23.36 43.73 25.21
CA GLU A 39 22.85 44.95 25.86
C GLU A 39 21.86 45.74 24.99
N LYS A 40 22.06 45.75 23.67
CA LYS A 40 21.19 46.44 22.71
C LYS A 40 19.87 45.73 22.43
N SER A 41 19.75 44.43 22.73
CA SER A 41 18.54 43.65 22.39
C SER A 41 17.45 43.73 23.47
N TRP A 42 17.75 44.34 24.62
CA TRP A 42 16.81 44.50 25.72
C TRP A 42 15.84 45.66 25.46
N LYS A 43 14.55 45.34 25.30
CA LYS A 43 13.49 46.34 25.13
C LYS A 43 12.87 46.69 26.47
N PHE A 44 12.83 47.99 26.81
CA PHE A 44 12.17 48.48 28.02
C PHE A 44 10.67 48.18 27.99
N ILE A 45 10.12 47.76 29.13
CA ILE A 45 8.69 47.44 29.29
C ILE A 45 8.03 48.44 30.24
N LYS A 46 8.40 48.41 31.52
CA LYS A 46 7.80 49.24 32.57
C LYS A 46 8.68 49.39 33.81
N LYS A 47 8.35 50.38 34.64
CA LYS A 47 8.97 50.66 35.95
C LYS A 47 8.03 50.24 37.07
N ALA A 48 8.13 48.99 37.53
CA ALA A 48 7.33 48.44 38.61
C ALA A 48 8.04 47.22 39.22
N PRO A 49 7.75 46.85 40.48
CA PRO A 49 8.32 45.64 41.09
C PRO A 49 7.78 44.34 40.44
N THR A 50 6.52 44.35 39.99
CA THR A 50 5.83 43.20 39.40
C THR A 50 5.49 43.41 37.92
N LEU A 51 5.55 42.35 37.11
CA LEU A 51 5.18 42.35 35.70
C LEU A 51 4.12 41.28 35.42
N GLN A 52 2.98 41.71 34.87
CA GLN A 52 1.88 40.83 34.46
C GLN A 52 2.04 40.49 32.98
N LEU A 53 1.89 39.21 32.65
CA LEU A 53 2.07 38.67 31.30
C LEU A 53 0.69 38.39 30.67
N ASP A 54 0.16 39.37 29.96
CA ASP A 54 -1.20 39.30 29.39
C ASP A 54 -1.24 38.98 27.88
N ASN A 55 -0.16 39.28 27.16
CA ASN A 55 -0.10 39.14 25.69
C ASN A 55 0.44 37.78 25.23
N GLN A 56 0.11 37.40 23.98
CA GLN A 56 0.69 36.23 23.29
C GLN A 56 2.22 36.35 23.24
N LEU A 57 2.93 35.62 24.11
CA LEU A 57 4.39 35.56 24.09
C LEU A 57 4.90 34.70 22.93
N LYS A 58 6.03 35.13 22.34
CA LYS A 58 6.83 34.31 21.43
C LYS A 58 7.48 33.15 22.20
N PRO A 59 7.80 32.01 21.53
CA PRO A 59 8.54 30.93 22.19
C PRO A 59 9.87 31.46 22.76
N ASP A 60 10.20 30.99 23.96
CA ASP A 60 11.46 31.25 24.67
C ASP A 60 11.81 32.72 24.93
N MET A 61 10.85 33.48 25.45
CA MET A 61 11.06 34.89 25.79
C MET A 61 11.77 35.05 27.15
N LYS A 62 12.78 35.92 27.19
CA LYS A 62 13.58 36.21 28.40
C LYS A 62 13.24 37.61 28.94
N TYR A 63 13.04 37.71 30.24
CA TYR A 63 12.78 38.94 30.96
C TYR A 63 13.92 39.25 31.92
N LYS A 64 14.38 40.50 31.92
CA LYS A 64 15.41 40.99 32.85
C LYS A 64 14.80 42.07 33.71
N CYS A 65 14.85 41.84 35.01
CA CYS A 65 14.57 42.87 36.00
C CYS A 65 15.88 43.47 36.48
N LYS A 66 15.96 44.80 36.51
CA LYS A 66 17.08 45.55 37.06
C LYS A 66 16.57 46.45 38.19
N ALA A 67 17.11 46.24 39.38
CA ALA A 67 16.86 47.03 40.57
C ALA A 67 18.06 47.95 40.83
N LYS A 68 17.82 49.26 40.97
CA LYS A 68 18.86 50.27 41.19
C LYS A 68 18.56 51.08 42.45
N ASN A 69 19.57 51.27 43.26
CA ASN A 69 19.56 52.05 44.49
C ASN A 69 20.82 52.93 44.58
N ALA A 70 20.92 53.82 45.56
CA ALA A 70 22.10 54.64 45.80
C ALA A 70 23.38 53.80 46.01
N ALA A 71 23.25 52.63 46.64
CA ALA A 71 24.37 51.71 46.88
C ALA A 71 24.83 50.90 45.63
N GLY A 72 24.03 50.82 44.57
CA GLY A 72 24.38 50.04 43.39
C GLY A 72 23.19 49.48 42.61
N SER A 73 23.46 48.53 41.72
CA SER A 73 22.42 47.87 40.91
C SER A 73 22.56 46.36 40.86
N ALA A 74 21.45 45.64 40.99
CA ALA A 74 21.36 44.19 40.83
C ALA A 74 20.40 43.84 39.69
N SER A 75 20.64 42.71 39.02
CA SER A 75 19.76 42.24 37.95
C SER A 75 19.44 40.75 38.05
N LYS A 76 18.21 40.38 37.67
CA LYS A 76 17.72 39.00 37.65
C LYS A 76 17.10 38.69 36.30
N ILE A 77 17.42 37.51 35.75
CA ILE A 77 16.89 37.04 34.47
C ILE A 77 15.85 35.93 34.74
N ILE A 78 14.75 35.98 34.00
CA ILE A 78 13.62 35.07 34.08
C ILE A 78 13.33 34.56 32.66
N VAL A 79 13.27 33.24 32.50
CA VAL A 79 12.93 32.63 31.21
C VAL A 79 11.49 32.15 31.27
N VAL A 80 10.70 32.56 30.28
CA VAL A 80 9.28 32.21 30.17
C VAL A 80 9.11 31.34 28.93
N PHE A 81 8.76 30.07 29.15
CA PHE A 81 8.49 29.12 28.08
C PHE A 81 7.00 29.09 27.76
N LYS A 82 6.64 29.31 26.48
CA LYS A 82 5.31 28.96 25.98
C LYS A 82 5.35 27.47 25.62
N PRO A 83 4.49 26.61 26.20
CA PRO A 83 4.36 25.25 25.69
C PRO A 83 3.96 25.37 24.22
N VAL A 84 4.75 24.76 23.33
CA VAL A 84 4.36 24.62 21.93
C VAL A 84 3.03 23.89 21.96
N GLU A 85 1.97 24.57 21.49
CA GLU A 85 0.73 23.90 21.14
C GLU A 85 1.04 23.04 19.91
N ASN A 86 1.72 21.92 20.12
CA ASN A 86 1.48 20.77 19.28
C ASN A 86 -0.02 20.52 19.44
N ALA A 87 -0.75 20.55 18.32
CA ALA A 87 -2.19 20.39 18.27
C ALA A 87 -2.63 18.98 18.70
N SER A 88 -2.32 18.57 19.93
CA SER A 88 -2.55 17.23 20.45
C SER A 88 -2.68 17.11 21.97
N ASP A 89 -2.61 18.20 22.75
CA ASP A 89 -2.70 18.12 24.23
C ASP A 89 -3.93 18.82 24.84
N SER A 90 -4.96 19.12 24.03
CA SER A 90 -6.32 19.17 24.59
C SER A 90 -6.80 17.72 24.70
N ALA A 91 -6.84 17.20 25.93
CA ALA A 91 -7.51 15.93 26.21
C ALA A 91 -8.83 15.91 25.42
N PRO A 92 -9.00 14.97 24.48
CA PRO A 92 -10.10 15.06 23.54
C PRO A 92 -11.39 14.89 24.34
N THR A 93 -12.25 15.90 24.29
CA THR A 93 -13.57 15.80 24.89
C THR A 93 -14.30 14.63 24.22
N LEU A 94 -15.09 13.87 24.98
CA LEU A 94 -15.87 12.73 24.45
C LEU A 94 -16.67 13.12 23.18
N SER A 95 -17.12 14.36 23.09
CA SER A 95 -17.80 14.94 21.92
C SER A 95 -16.93 15.04 20.67
N ASP A 96 -15.64 15.38 20.80
CA ASP A 96 -14.73 15.49 19.65
C ASP A 96 -14.31 14.11 19.12
N GLN A 97 -14.12 13.14 20.02
CA GLN A 97 -13.92 11.74 19.63
C GLN A 97 -15.13 11.20 18.85
N ILE A 98 -16.34 11.44 19.32
CA ILE A 98 -17.56 10.98 18.64
C ILE A 98 -17.72 11.65 17.26
N ARG A 99 -17.44 12.96 17.14
CA ARG A 99 -17.50 13.68 15.84
C ARG A 99 -16.50 13.14 14.82
N THR A 100 -15.28 12.85 15.24
CA THR A 100 -14.26 12.30 14.34
C THR A 100 -14.56 10.86 13.91
N LEU A 101 -15.07 10.02 14.82
CA LEU A 101 -15.48 8.66 14.50
C LEU A 101 -16.63 8.61 13.49
N ILE A 102 -17.68 9.44 13.66
CA ILE A 102 -18.81 9.50 12.73
C ILE A 102 -18.35 9.95 11.34
N SER A 103 -17.42 10.93 11.26
CA SER A 103 -16.89 11.42 9.99
C SER A 103 -16.10 10.38 9.20
N ILE A 104 -15.53 9.36 9.85
CA ILE A 104 -14.72 8.32 9.17
C ILE A 104 -15.56 7.08 8.88
N VAL A 105 -16.38 6.64 9.84
CA VAL A 105 -17.14 5.39 9.74
C VAL A 105 -18.26 5.48 8.70
N VAL A 106 -18.93 6.63 8.57
CA VAL A 106 -20.04 6.79 7.61
C VAL A 106 -19.58 6.69 6.15
N PRO A 107 -18.54 7.43 5.68
CA PRO A 107 -18.11 7.31 4.29
C PRO A 107 -17.43 5.97 3.97
N THR A 108 -16.73 5.36 4.92
CA THR A 108 -16.14 4.02 4.73
C THR A 108 -17.22 2.94 4.66
N GLY A 109 -18.26 3.03 5.49
CA GLY A 109 -19.44 2.17 5.40
C GLY A 109 -20.17 2.30 4.05
N LEU A 110 -20.40 3.53 3.58
CA LEU A 110 -21.08 3.75 2.31
C LEU A 110 -20.28 3.22 1.10
N THR A 111 -18.97 3.46 1.09
CA THR A 111 -18.08 2.97 0.01
C THR A 111 -17.98 1.45 -0.01
N SER A 112 -17.83 0.81 1.15
CA SER A 112 -17.83 -0.66 1.25
C SER A 112 -19.16 -1.27 0.81
N MET A 113 -20.30 -0.66 1.16
CA MET A 113 -21.62 -1.10 0.68
C MET A 113 -21.74 -1.00 -0.85
N ILE A 114 -21.29 0.09 -1.46
CA ILE A 114 -21.30 0.26 -2.93
C ILE A 114 -20.45 -0.83 -3.59
N ILE A 115 -19.25 -1.12 -3.06
CA ILE A 115 -18.38 -2.17 -3.59
C ILE A 115 -19.06 -3.54 -3.52
N VAL A 116 -19.73 -3.87 -2.41
CA VAL A 116 -20.45 -5.14 -2.25
C VAL A 116 -21.60 -5.25 -3.25
N VAL A 117 -22.36 -4.17 -3.47
CA VAL A 117 -23.45 -4.15 -4.45
C VAL A 117 -22.93 -4.32 -5.88
N VAL A 118 -21.86 -3.60 -6.25
CA VAL A 118 -21.24 -3.74 -7.57
C VAL A 118 -20.68 -5.14 -7.77
N ALA A 119 -19.95 -5.68 -6.78
CA ALA A 119 -19.44 -7.04 -6.82
C ALA A 119 -20.58 -8.07 -6.94
N GLY A 120 -21.65 -7.91 -6.16
CA GLY A 120 -22.85 -8.74 -6.23
C GLY A 120 -23.53 -8.68 -7.60
N PHE A 121 -23.64 -7.50 -8.20
CA PHE A 121 -24.18 -7.32 -9.55
C PHE A 121 -23.32 -7.99 -10.61
N VAL A 122 -21.99 -7.84 -10.53
CA VAL A 122 -21.04 -8.51 -11.42
C VAL A 122 -21.14 -10.03 -11.27
N LEU A 123 -21.18 -10.54 -10.04
CA LEU A 123 -21.32 -11.97 -9.77
C LEU A 123 -22.67 -12.52 -10.22
N TYR A 124 -23.76 -11.76 -10.08
CA TYR A 124 -25.08 -12.12 -10.58
C TYR A 124 -25.09 -12.20 -12.11
N ARG A 125 -24.51 -11.20 -12.79
CA ARG A 125 -24.35 -11.22 -14.25
C ARG A 125 -23.48 -12.40 -14.70
N ARG A 126 -22.37 -12.66 -14.01
CA ARG A 126 -21.49 -13.80 -14.29
C ARG A 126 -22.21 -15.13 -14.07
N LYS A 127 -22.99 -15.27 -13.00
CA LYS A 127 -23.79 -16.48 -12.74
C LYS A 127 -24.82 -16.73 -13.85
N LYS A 128 -25.44 -15.66 -14.37
CA LYS A 128 -26.40 -15.75 -15.49
C LYS A 128 -25.72 -16.15 -16.81
N ILE A 129 -24.52 -15.66 -17.09
CA ILE A 129 -23.81 -15.88 -18.35
C ILE A 129 -23.07 -17.23 -18.38
N TYR A 130 -22.35 -17.58 -17.31
CA TYR A 130 -21.41 -18.72 -17.34
C TYR A 130 -21.97 -20.00 -16.71
N GLY A 131 -23.15 -19.96 -16.09
CA GLY A 131 -23.61 -21.02 -15.19
C GLY A 131 -22.70 -21.11 -13.95
N GLY A 132 -23.18 -21.70 -12.85
CA GLY A 132 -22.49 -21.65 -11.54
C GLY A 132 -21.05 -22.20 -11.48
N PHE A 133 -20.54 -22.78 -12.58
CA PHE A 133 -19.23 -23.43 -12.66
C PHE A 133 -18.03 -22.47 -12.66
N TYR A 134 -18.17 -21.24 -13.19
CA TYR A 134 -17.04 -20.29 -13.37
C TYR A 134 -17.03 -19.10 -12.39
N LEU A 135 -17.63 -19.24 -11.20
CA LEU A 135 -17.77 -18.10 -10.28
C LEU A 135 -16.43 -17.62 -9.68
N PHE A 136 -15.47 -18.53 -9.50
CA PHE A 136 -14.14 -18.27 -8.90
C PHE A 136 -12.97 -18.64 -9.81
N SER A 137 -13.25 -18.96 -11.08
CA SER A 137 -12.24 -19.27 -12.10
C SER A 137 -12.15 -18.12 -13.10
N TYR A 138 -11.04 -18.02 -13.84
CA TYR A 138 -10.96 -17.09 -14.96
C TYR A 138 -12.15 -17.34 -15.90
N PRO A 139 -12.92 -16.31 -16.26
CA PRO A 139 -13.98 -16.48 -17.24
C PRO A 139 -13.30 -17.01 -18.50
N PRO A 140 -13.77 -18.11 -19.07
CA PRO A 140 -13.32 -18.50 -20.39
C PRO A 140 -13.71 -17.33 -21.33
N LEU A 141 -12.81 -16.95 -22.25
CA LEU A 141 -12.91 -15.72 -23.07
C LEU A 141 -14.34 -15.54 -23.62
N PRO A 142 -14.92 -14.33 -23.67
CA PRO A 142 -16.33 -14.16 -24.04
C PRO A 142 -16.74 -14.75 -25.40
N ASP A 143 -15.79 -15.09 -26.27
CA ASP A 143 -16.05 -15.40 -27.68
C ASP A 143 -15.97 -16.90 -28.06
N TYR A 144 -15.50 -17.82 -27.21
CA TYR A 144 -15.22 -19.21 -27.67
C TYR A 144 -16.48 -20.06 -27.88
N MET A 145 -17.56 -19.83 -27.12
CA MET A 145 -18.80 -20.60 -27.32
C MET A 145 -19.53 -20.17 -28.60
N GLU A 146 -19.40 -18.90 -29.01
CA GLU A 146 -19.98 -18.38 -30.25
C GLU A 146 -19.22 -18.86 -31.50
N ILE A 147 -17.94 -19.23 -31.37
CA ILE A 147 -17.11 -19.79 -32.45
C ILE A 147 -17.48 -21.26 -32.78
N LEU A 148 -18.20 -21.95 -31.89
CA LEU A 148 -18.61 -23.33 -32.11
C LEU A 148 -19.87 -23.38 -32.99
N ASP A 149 -19.67 -23.54 -34.30
CA ASP A 149 -20.76 -23.67 -35.28
C ASP A 149 -21.55 -24.97 -35.07
N ARG A 150 -22.82 -24.87 -34.67
CA ARG A 150 -23.70 -26.02 -34.39
C ARG A 150 -23.81 -27.01 -35.57
N ASN A 151 -23.55 -26.56 -36.80
CA ASN A 151 -23.66 -27.36 -38.01
C ASN A 151 -22.30 -27.78 -38.60
N GLY A 152 -21.19 -27.41 -37.96
CA GLY A 152 -19.84 -27.73 -38.41
C GLY A 152 -19.44 -29.20 -38.20
N ASN A 153 -18.37 -29.63 -38.85
CA ASN A 153 -17.79 -30.95 -38.60
C ASN A 153 -17.25 -31.02 -37.16
N ILE A 154 -17.68 -32.04 -36.42
CA ILE A 154 -17.26 -32.30 -35.04
C ILE A 154 -15.74 -32.28 -34.88
N GLN A 155 -14.99 -32.78 -35.87
CA GLN A 155 -13.53 -32.84 -35.82
C GLN A 155 -12.88 -31.46 -35.86
N GLU A 156 -13.37 -30.57 -36.72
CA GLU A 156 -12.88 -29.19 -36.81
C GLU A 156 -13.25 -28.39 -35.55
N GLN A 157 -14.42 -28.67 -34.97
CA GLN A 157 -14.84 -28.06 -33.71
C GLN A 157 -14.00 -28.53 -32.53
N LEU A 158 -13.62 -29.80 -32.48
CA LEU A 158 -12.74 -30.32 -31.43
C LEU A 158 -11.38 -29.61 -31.42
N GLN A 159 -10.86 -29.23 -32.59
CA GLN A 159 -9.60 -28.48 -32.68
C GLN A 159 -9.73 -27.03 -32.16
N LYS A 160 -10.94 -26.46 -32.21
CA LYS A 160 -11.25 -25.11 -31.69
C LYS A 160 -11.51 -25.09 -30.19
N LEU A 161 -11.58 -26.25 -29.53
CA LEU A 161 -11.77 -26.31 -28.09
C LEU A 161 -10.57 -25.70 -27.36
N PRO A 162 -10.81 -24.94 -26.27
CA PRO A 162 -9.74 -24.34 -25.51
C PRO A 162 -8.85 -25.42 -24.91
N PHE A 163 -7.57 -25.26 -25.15
CA PHE A 163 -6.53 -26.06 -24.55
C PHE A 163 -6.54 -25.91 -23.03
N ILE A 164 -6.48 -27.03 -22.30
CA ILE A 164 -6.40 -27.02 -20.83
C ILE A 164 -4.91 -27.08 -20.43
N PRO A 165 -4.31 -25.96 -19.98
CA PRO A 165 -2.87 -25.86 -19.72
C PRO A 165 -2.38 -26.75 -18.57
N GLU A 166 -3.31 -27.30 -17.78
CA GLU A 166 -3.02 -28.20 -16.67
C GLU A 166 -2.84 -29.67 -17.10
N TRP A 167 -3.39 -30.07 -18.25
CA TRP A 167 -3.48 -31.49 -18.65
C TRP A 167 -2.92 -31.80 -20.03
N GLU A 168 -2.91 -30.82 -20.92
CA GLU A 168 -2.47 -30.97 -22.29
C GLU A 168 -1.21 -30.11 -22.50
N PHE A 169 -0.38 -30.42 -23.50
CA PHE A 169 0.75 -29.60 -23.95
C PHE A 169 0.44 -29.00 -25.33
N PRO A 170 0.70 -27.70 -25.59
CA PRO A 170 0.19 -27.04 -26.79
C PRO A 170 0.81 -27.63 -28.05
N ARG A 171 -0.04 -28.01 -29.02
CA ARG A 171 0.37 -28.68 -30.26
C ARG A 171 1.31 -27.83 -31.10
N GLU A 172 1.14 -26.51 -31.05
CA GLU A 172 1.91 -25.52 -31.81
C GLU A 172 3.36 -25.42 -31.34
N ARG A 173 3.66 -25.92 -30.13
CA ARG A 173 5.01 -25.96 -29.56
C ARG A 173 5.72 -27.29 -29.78
N ILE A 174 5.16 -28.17 -30.60
CA ILE A 174 5.74 -29.46 -30.98
C ILE A 174 5.98 -29.45 -32.50
N SER A 175 7.23 -29.57 -32.92
CA SER A 175 7.59 -29.75 -34.34
C SER A 175 8.08 -31.18 -34.58
N PHE A 176 7.49 -31.88 -35.55
CA PHE A 176 7.90 -33.22 -35.93
C PHE A 176 9.14 -33.17 -36.83
N ALA A 177 10.18 -33.93 -36.49
CA ALA A 177 11.44 -33.96 -37.22
C ALA A 177 11.57 -35.21 -38.12
N ARG A 178 11.55 -36.41 -37.55
CA ARG A 178 11.68 -37.68 -38.32
C ARG A 178 10.98 -38.84 -37.65
N GLU A 179 10.60 -39.86 -38.43
CA GLU A 179 10.09 -41.12 -37.90
C GLU A 179 11.22 -41.86 -37.15
N LEU A 180 10.94 -42.29 -35.91
CA LEU A 180 11.80 -43.17 -35.12
C LEU A 180 11.41 -44.65 -35.31
N GLY A 181 10.13 -44.92 -35.59
CA GLY A 181 9.66 -46.25 -35.96
C GLY A 181 8.14 -46.34 -36.06
N SER A 182 7.66 -47.35 -36.77
CA SER A 182 6.23 -47.61 -36.97
C SER A 182 5.86 -49.00 -36.44
N GLY A 183 4.73 -49.07 -35.75
CA GLY A 183 4.15 -50.30 -35.22
C GLY A 183 2.71 -50.51 -35.66
N GLN A 184 2.04 -51.53 -35.14
CA GLN A 184 0.63 -51.80 -35.44
C GLN A 184 -0.29 -50.67 -34.95
N PHE A 185 0.07 -50.02 -33.85
CA PHE A 185 -0.76 -49.02 -33.16
C PHE A 185 -0.38 -47.56 -33.46
N GLY A 186 0.47 -47.29 -34.46
CA GLY A 186 0.87 -45.92 -34.81
C GLY A 186 2.32 -45.79 -35.26
N ILE A 187 2.75 -44.54 -35.39
CA ILE A 187 4.11 -44.14 -35.78
C ILE A 187 4.68 -43.29 -34.63
N VAL A 188 5.92 -43.55 -34.24
CA VAL A 188 6.66 -42.75 -33.26
C VAL A 188 7.57 -41.80 -34.02
N TRP A 189 7.45 -40.51 -33.72
CA TRP A 189 8.23 -39.45 -34.30
C TRP A 189 9.20 -38.87 -33.28
N LEU A 190 10.39 -38.52 -33.72
CA LEU A 190 11.23 -37.54 -33.05
C LEU A 190 10.58 -36.19 -33.27
N ALA A 191 10.27 -35.48 -32.20
CA ALA A 191 9.75 -34.14 -32.24
C ALA A 191 10.56 -33.22 -31.32
N GLU A 192 10.62 -31.95 -31.65
CA GLU A 192 11.18 -30.90 -30.81
C GLU A 192 10.04 -30.20 -30.09
N ALA A 193 10.07 -30.20 -28.77
CA ALA A 193 9.04 -29.59 -27.93
C ALA A 193 9.62 -28.42 -27.13
N ILE A 194 9.01 -27.24 -27.27
CA ILE A 194 9.48 -25.98 -26.66
C ILE A 194 8.87 -25.81 -25.27
N GLY A 195 9.70 -25.89 -24.22
CA GLY A 195 9.33 -25.68 -22.84
C GLY A 195 8.73 -26.90 -22.15
N ILE A 196 8.82 -28.09 -22.76
CA ILE A 196 8.27 -29.33 -22.19
C ILE A 196 8.99 -29.76 -20.91
N SER A 197 10.26 -29.39 -20.74
CA SER A 197 11.04 -29.61 -19.51
C SER A 197 10.36 -28.99 -18.28
N ALA A 198 9.66 -27.87 -18.46
CA ALA A 198 8.91 -27.17 -17.42
C ALA A 198 7.43 -27.60 -17.31
N PHE A 199 6.99 -28.56 -18.13
CA PHE A 199 5.61 -29.06 -18.15
C PHE A 199 5.49 -30.36 -17.32
N HIS A 200 4.92 -30.25 -16.11
CA HIS A 200 4.73 -31.39 -15.21
C HIS A 200 3.26 -31.51 -14.75
N PRO A 201 2.40 -32.23 -15.50
CA PRO A 201 0.99 -32.37 -15.14
C PRO A 201 0.80 -33.18 -13.85
N ARG A 202 1.70 -34.12 -13.53
CA ARG A 202 1.61 -34.96 -12.32
C ARG A 202 1.93 -34.21 -11.04
N ASP A 203 2.87 -33.26 -11.07
CA ASP A 203 3.21 -32.46 -9.89
C ASP A 203 2.04 -31.56 -9.47
N MET A 204 1.21 -31.12 -10.44
CA MET A 204 0.00 -30.36 -10.18
C MET A 204 -1.06 -31.17 -9.42
N LEU A 205 -1.16 -32.49 -9.66
CA LEU A 205 -2.07 -33.36 -8.90
C LEU A 205 -1.59 -33.54 -7.45
N ARG A 206 -0.29 -33.69 -7.24
CA ARG A 206 0.31 -33.88 -5.90
C ARG A 206 0.20 -32.62 -5.04
N GLU A 207 0.32 -31.43 -5.63
CA GLU A 207 0.13 -30.15 -4.93
C GLU A 207 -1.33 -29.93 -4.48
N ARG A 208 -2.31 -30.55 -5.18
CA ARG A 208 -3.74 -30.51 -4.82
C ARG A 208 -4.06 -31.29 -3.55
N GLU A 209 -3.32 -32.37 -3.28
CA GLU A 209 -3.52 -33.23 -2.11
C GLU A 209 -2.86 -32.67 -0.83
N GLY A 210 -1.80 -31.85 -0.96
CA GLY A 210 -0.95 -31.47 0.18
C GLY A 210 -1.08 -30.06 0.77
N GLY A 211 -1.85 -29.11 0.20
CA GLY A 211 -1.59 -27.68 0.46
C GLY A 211 -2.78 -26.74 0.69
N ARG A 212 -2.97 -26.38 1.98
CA ARG A 212 -3.63 -25.20 2.61
C ARG A 212 -4.46 -24.26 1.71
N ARG A 213 -5.72 -24.07 2.12
CA ARG A 213 -6.85 -23.36 1.46
C ARG A 213 -6.67 -21.85 1.13
N PHE A 214 -5.52 -21.21 1.37
CA PHE A 214 -5.42 -19.74 1.32
C PHE A 214 -4.47 -19.13 0.28
N SER A 215 -3.81 -19.93 -0.56
CA SER A 215 -2.96 -19.41 -1.66
C SER A 215 -3.69 -19.56 -3.00
N PHE A 216 -4.72 -18.75 -3.27
CA PHE A 216 -5.36 -18.74 -4.58
C PHE A 216 -4.63 -17.82 -5.59
N PHE A 217 -4.05 -16.72 -5.12
CA PHE A 217 -3.42 -15.72 -6.00
C PHE A 217 -2.04 -16.13 -6.53
N ASN A 218 -1.20 -16.82 -5.74
CA ASN A 218 0.09 -17.31 -6.22
C ASN A 218 -0.01 -18.58 -7.09
N ARG A 219 -1.18 -19.22 -7.15
CA ARG A 219 -1.39 -20.44 -7.94
C ARG A 219 -1.41 -20.18 -9.45
N THR A 220 -1.95 -19.04 -9.89
CA THR A 220 -2.10 -18.77 -11.32
C THR A 220 -0.75 -18.52 -11.99
N MET A 221 0.19 -17.90 -11.29
CA MET A 221 1.48 -17.50 -11.84
C MET A 221 2.42 -18.70 -12.07
N LYS A 222 2.35 -19.74 -11.22
CA LYS A 222 3.18 -20.95 -11.33
C LYS A 222 2.67 -21.92 -12.41
N ARG A 223 1.37 -21.91 -12.73
CA ARG A 223 0.72 -22.83 -13.68
C ARG A 223 1.16 -22.69 -15.13
N ASN A 224 1.72 -21.53 -15.50
CA ASN A 224 2.13 -21.23 -16.88
C ASN A 224 3.65 -21.16 -17.07
N SER A 225 4.45 -21.78 -16.19
CA SER A 225 5.92 -21.74 -16.27
C SER A 225 6.46 -22.19 -17.65
N TYR A 226 5.88 -23.25 -18.21
CA TYR A 226 6.26 -23.73 -19.55
C TYR A 226 5.95 -22.72 -20.67
N VAL A 227 5.03 -21.77 -20.46
CA VAL A 227 4.71 -20.73 -21.45
C VAL A 227 5.91 -19.82 -21.68
N PHE A 228 6.67 -19.52 -20.63
CA PHE A 228 7.85 -18.66 -20.67
C PHE A 228 9.15 -19.43 -20.94
N CYS A 229 9.16 -20.75 -20.72
CA CYS A 229 10.29 -21.59 -21.05
C CYS A 229 10.44 -21.73 -22.57
N LYS A 230 11.60 -21.35 -23.09
CA LYS A 230 11.96 -21.45 -24.52
C LYS A 230 12.94 -22.58 -24.80
N GLU A 231 13.24 -23.41 -23.80
CA GLU A 231 14.15 -24.54 -23.95
C GLU A 231 13.55 -25.56 -24.92
N VAL A 232 14.33 -25.97 -25.92
CA VAL A 232 13.90 -26.97 -26.90
C VAL A 232 14.38 -28.34 -26.44
N THR A 233 13.45 -29.29 -26.29
CA THR A 233 13.77 -30.66 -25.89
C THR A 233 13.33 -31.63 -26.97
N GLN A 234 14.21 -32.56 -27.34
CA GLN A 234 13.86 -33.66 -28.25
C GLN A 234 13.06 -34.73 -27.50
N VAL A 235 11.87 -35.05 -28.01
CA VAL A 235 10.93 -35.97 -27.40
C VAL A 235 10.38 -36.96 -28.43
N ALA A 236 10.01 -38.14 -27.96
CA ALA A 236 9.31 -39.12 -28.79
C ALA A 236 7.80 -38.89 -28.69
N VAL A 237 7.14 -38.64 -29.84
CA VAL A 237 5.69 -38.42 -29.93
C VAL A 237 5.05 -39.52 -30.74
N LYS A 238 4.04 -40.18 -30.18
CA LYS A 238 3.27 -41.21 -30.87
C LYS A 238 2.09 -40.59 -31.60
N ALA A 239 2.00 -40.84 -32.89
CA ALA A 239 0.92 -40.40 -33.77
C ALA A 239 0.21 -41.59 -34.42
N MET A 240 -1.04 -41.41 -34.81
CA MET A 240 -1.80 -42.40 -35.57
C MET A 240 -1.34 -42.43 -37.04
N LYS A 241 -1.38 -43.62 -37.66
CA LYS A 241 -1.08 -43.77 -39.09
C LYS A 241 -2.09 -42.96 -39.92
N GLY A 242 -1.60 -42.15 -40.87
CA GLY A 242 -2.42 -41.30 -41.73
C GLY A 242 -2.72 -39.89 -41.20
N TRP A 243 -2.32 -39.56 -39.96
CA TRP A 243 -2.64 -38.25 -39.35
C TRP A 243 -1.88 -37.06 -39.96
N ILE A 244 -0.64 -37.26 -40.41
CA ILE A 244 0.23 -36.19 -40.93
C ILE A 244 -0.14 -35.78 -42.36
N LEU A 245 -0.77 -36.68 -43.14
CA LEU A 245 -1.22 -36.35 -44.50
C LEU A 245 -2.22 -35.18 -44.50
N ASN A 246 -3.09 -35.10 -43.49
CA ASN A 246 -4.02 -33.98 -43.35
C ASN A 246 -3.31 -32.66 -43.00
N LEU A 247 -2.23 -32.68 -42.21
CA LEU A 247 -1.50 -31.46 -41.82
C LEU A 247 -0.73 -30.84 -43.00
N VAL A 248 -0.16 -31.68 -43.88
CA VAL A 248 0.51 -31.22 -45.11
C VAL A 248 -0.50 -30.73 -46.14
N GLN A 249 -1.70 -31.34 -46.20
CA GLN A 249 -2.75 -30.94 -47.13
C GLN A 249 -3.36 -29.56 -46.80
N TYR A 250 -3.37 -29.14 -45.53
CA TYR A 250 -3.73 -27.76 -45.15
C TYR A 250 -2.61 -26.74 -45.39
N LEU A 251 -1.33 -27.16 -45.41
CA LEU A 251 -0.19 -26.27 -45.71
C LEU A 251 0.01 -26.05 -47.22
N HIS A 252 -0.50 -26.94 -48.07
CA HIS A 252 -0.46 -26.82 -49.53
C HIS A 252 -1.66 -26.09 -50.14
N VAL A 253 -2.62 -25.63 -49.33
CA VAL A 253 -3.84 -24.92 -49.78
C VAL A 253 -3.86 -23.45 -49.32
N LEU A 254 -2.68 -22.88 -49.04
CA LEU A 254 -2.48 -21.42 -48.95
C LEU A 254 -1.46 -20.96 -49.99
#